data_AF-A0A6L5BQ71-F1
#
_entry.id   AF-A0A6L5BQ71-F1
#
_cell.length_a   1.000
_cell.length_b   1.000
_cell.length_c   1.000
_cell.angle_alpha   90.00
_cell.angle_beta   90.00
_cell.angle_gamma   90.00
#
_symmetry.space_group_name_H-M   'P 1'
#
loop_
_entity.id
_entity.type
_entity.pdbx_description
1 polymer ?
#
loop_
_entity_poly.entity_id
_entity_poly.type
_entity_poly.pdbx_seq_one_letter_code
_entity_poly.pdbx_strand_id
1 'polypeptide(L)'
;MSLNKRKSFSENINIMLVGEVSAKCPKCRRPLMYEKAKTSNKRYELAHIYPLNPKPQELELLKEEFRLSDNVDHPDNLIALCILCHTEFDNPRTAEGYREMVALKQSIMERNRQSKLMDEYAIENEIAKIIDALEHVSDEDIELSLEPKELSAKINDTMTRLTKNRIKENVSNYFSFVRRKLQLVEAESPDSSMMISLQVKTYYLLQKKQTQNQQVIFKNIVEWIRHRSGSESDEASEIIASFFIQNCEIFE
;
A
#
# COMPACT_ATOMS: atom_id res chain seq x y z
N MET A 1 31.81 31.53 15.77
CA MET A 1 31.07 30.29 15.49
C MET A 1 31.74 29.62 14.30
N SER A 2 32.11 28.34 14.45
CA SER A 2 32.73 27.56 13.37
C SER A 2 31.74 27.42 12.21
N LEU A 3 32.10 27.92 11.02
CA LEU A 3 31.34 27.70 9.79
C LEU A 3 31.39 26.20 9.50
N ASN A 4 30.28 25.48 9.70
CA ASN A 4 30.20 24.09 9.27
C ASN A 4 30.37 24.07 7.74
N LYS A 5 31.48 23.51 7.26
CA LYS A 5 31.67 23.26 5.83
C LYS A 5 30.53 22.34 5.39
N ARG A 6 29.75 22.77 4.40
CA ARG A 6 28.72 21.95 3.76
C ARG A 6 29.41 20.69 3.23
N LYS A 7 29.27 19.57 3.96
CA LYS A 7 29.70 18.26 3.45
C LYS A 7 28.86 17.99 2.20
N SER A 8 29.46 17.44 1.15
CA SER A 8 28.67 16.92 0.04
C SER A 8 27.74 15.84 0.59
N PHE A 9 26.44 15.94 0.33
CA PHE A 9 25.51 14.87 0.67
C PHE A 9 25.96 13.58 0.01
N SER A 10 25.85 12.45 0.73
CA SER A 10 26.20 11.16 0.16
C SER A 10 25.30 10.83 -1.04
N GLU A 11 25.77 9.95 -1.91
CA GLU A 11 24.99 9.49 -3.06
C GLU A 11 23.65 8.88 -2.61
N ASN A 12 23.66 8.08 -1.53
CA ASN A 12 22.47 7.49 -0.95
C ASN A 12 21.43 8.54 -0.50
N ILE A 13 21.88 9.65 0.12
CA ILE A 13 20.98 10.74 0.53
C ILE A 13 20.38 11.44 -0.68
N ASN A 14 21.17 11.64 -1.74
CA ASN A 14 20.65 12.20 -2.99
C ASN A 14 19.58 11.30 -3.61
N ILE A 15 19.85 9.99 -3.73
CA ILE A 15 18.89 9.02 -4.28
C ILE A 15 17.61 9.01 -3.44
N MET A 16 17.74 8.93 -2.11
CA MET A 16 16.61 8.92 -1.18
C MET A 16 15.74 10.17 -1.35
N LEU A 17 16.32 11.37 -1.30
CA LEU A 17 15.56 12.63 -1.35
C LEU A 17 14.99 12.92 -2.74
N VAL A 18 15.63 12.47 -3.81
CA VAL A 18 15.06 12.54 -5.16
C VAL A 18 13.90 11.55 -5.32
N GLY A 19 14.04 10.33 -4.78
CA GLY A 19 12.96 9.34 -4.74
C GLY A 19 11.76 9.82 -3.93
N GLU A 20 12.02 10.49 -2.80
CA GLU A 20 11.02 11.05 -1.90
C GLU A 20 10.04 12.00 -2.62
N VAL A 21 10.53 12.77 -3.59
CA VAL A 21 9.74 13.70 -4.41
C VAL A 21 9.36 13.13 -5.79
N SER A 22 9.47 11.81 -5.95
CA SER A 22 9.17 11.08 -7.19
C SER A 22 9.92 11.65 -8.41
N ALA A 23 11.19 11.99 -8.22
CA ALA A 23 12.09 12.57 -9.23
C ALA A 23 11.58 13.86 -9.92
N LYS A 24 10.63 14.56 -9.31
CA LYS A 24 10.07 15.83 -9.80
C LYS A 24 10.17 16.89 -8.71
N CYS A 25 10.45 18.13 -9.10
CA CYS A 25 10.45 19.25 -8.18
C CYS A 25 9.07 19.38 -7.51
N PRO A 26 8.97 19.39 -6.18
CA PRO A 26 7.69 19.43 -5.50
C PRO A 26 6.96 20.78 -5.65
N LYS A 27 7.68 21.89 -5.89
CA LYS A 27 7.07 23.20 -6.20
C LYS A 27 6.49 23.28 -7.62
N CYS A 28 7.32 23.02 -8.64
CA CYS A 28 6.96 23.30 -10.04
C CYS A 28 6.74 22.06 -10.92
N ARG A 29 6.84 20.86 -10.34
CA ARG A 29 6.67 19.54 -11.00
C ARG A 29 7.66 19.22 -12.13
N ARG A 30 8.63 20.10 -12.42
CA ARG A 30 9.67 19.84 -13.43
C ARG A 30 10.54 18.64 -13.03
N PRO A 31 10.95 17.79 -13.99
CA PRO A 31 11.89 16.70 -13.72
C PRO A 31 13.18 17.19 -13.08
N LEU A 32 13.69 16.43 -12.11
CA LEU A 32 14.96 16.71 -11.44
C LEU A 32 16.16 16.17 -12.22
N MET A 33 15.93 15.34 -13.24
CA MET A 33 16.95 14.77 -14.11
C MET A 33 16.66 15.14 -15.57
N TYR A 34 17.70 15.19 -16.41
CA TYR A 34 17.56 15.38 -17.85
C TYR A 34 18.62 14.59 -18.62
N GLU A 35 18.31 14.28 -19.88
CA GLU A 35 19.26 13.62 -20.78
C GLU A 35 19.91 14.62 -21.72
N LYS A 36 21.22 14.48 -21.92
CA LYS A 36 21.98 15.21 -22.94
C LYS A 36 23.11 14.32 -23.45
N ALA A 37 23.27 14.23 -24.76
CA ALA A 37 24.34 13.45 -25.40
C ALA A 37 24.46 12.01 -24.85
N LYS A 38 23.32 11.31 -24.70
CA LYS A 38 23.22 9.94 -24.14
C LYS A 38 23.68 9.80 -22.68
N THR A 39 23.79 10.89 -21.93
CA THR A 39 24.11 10.89 -20.50
C THR A 39 22.96 11.47 -19.69
N SER A 40 22.63 10.82 -18.56
CA SER A 40 21.68 11.35 -17.57
C SER A 40 22.39 12.31 -16.62
N ASN A 41 21.83 13.49 -16.46
CA ASN A 41 22.43 14.60 -15.71
C ASN A 41 21.46 15.14 -14.67
N LYS A 42 22.00 15.58 -13.52
CA LYS A 42 21.22 16.21 -12.46
C LYS A 42 20.77 17.62 -12.85
N ARG A 43 19.54 17.99 -12.50
CA ARG A 43 18.95 19.33 -12.63
C ARG A 43 18.33 19.80 -11.32
N TYR A 44 18.92 19.39 -10.20
CA TYR A 44 18.41 19.64 -8.86
C TYR A 44 19.52 19.94 -7.88
N GLU A 45 19.13 20.54 -6.77
CA GLU A 45 19.94 20.72 -5.57
C GLU A 45 19.12 20.32 -4.35
N LEU A 46 19.81 19.87 -3.29
CA LEU A 46 19.20 19.59 -2.00
C LEU A 46 19.23 20.87 -1.17
N ALA A 47 18.06 21.44 -0.88
CA ALA A 47 17.92 22.61 -0.03
C ALA A 47 17.77 22.18 1.43
N HIS A 48 18.45 22.91 2.32
CA HIS A 48 18.14 22.90 3.75
C HIS A 48 16.90 23.77 3.98
N ILE A 49 15.80 23.18 4.46
CA ILE A 49 14.56 23.91 4.75
C ILE A 49 14.83 24.92 5.86
N TYR A 50 15.33 24.48 7.01
CA TYR A 50 15.99 25.34 7.98
C TYR A 50 17.48 25.45 7.63
N PRO A 51 18.03 26.66 7.42
CA PRO A 51 19.38 26.85 6.89
C PRO A 51 20.47 26.22 7.79
N LEU A 52 21.49 25.63 7.16
CA LEU A 52 22.64 25.02 7.85
C LEU A 52 23.45 26.03 8.68
N ASN A 53 23.65 27.23 8.13
CA ASN A 53 24.39 28.31 8.75
C ASN A 53 23.58 29.61 8.61
N PRO A 54 22.51 29.81 9.41
CA PRO A 54 21.67 31.00 9.31
C PRO A 54 22.46 32.27 9.59
N LYS A 55 22.24 33.29 8.77
CA LYS A 55 22.70 34.66 9.06
C LYS A 55 21.94 35.21 10.28
N PRO A 56 22.47 36.21 10.99
CA PRO A 56 21.77 36.82 12.13
C PRO A 56 20.34 37.28 11.81
N GLN A 57 20.11 37.79 10.60
CA GLN A 57 18.78 38.18 10.13
C GLN A 57 17.85 36.98 9.95
N GLU A 58 18.36 35.84 9.47
CA GLU A 58 17.59 34.60 9.30
C GLU A 58 17.29 33.94 10.64
N LEU A 59 18.20 34.06 11.63
CA LEU A 59 17.95 33.61 13.01
C LEU A 59 16.75 34.34 13.62
N GLU A 60 16.70 35.67 13.49
CA GLU A 60 15.58 36.44 14.02
C GLU A 60 14.30 36.18 13.21
N LEU A 61 14.40 36.13 11.88
CA LEU A 61 13.26 35.84 10.99
C LEU A 61 12.60 34.50 11.30
N LEU A 62 13.39 33.47 11.64
CA LEU A 62 12.92 32.10 11.86
C LEU A 62 12.87 31.69 13.34
N LYS A 63 12.95 32.66 14.26
CA LYS A 63 13.09 32.40 15.71
C LYS A 63 11.90 31.64 16.29
N GLU A 64 10.70 31.97 15.85
CA GLU A 64 9.43 31.40 16.33
C GLU A 64 8.83 30.39 15.33
N GLU A 65 9.55 30.08 14.26
CA GLU A 65 9.06 29.16 13.24
C GLU A 65 9.25 27.70 13.63
N PHE A 66 8.27 26.87 13.28
CA PHE A 66 8.31 25.43 13.52
C PHE A 66 9.44 24.76 12.74
N ARG A 67 10.20 23.87 13.40
CA ARG A 67 11.28 23.10 12.76
C ARG A 67 10.89 21.63 12.62
N LEU A 68 11.20 21.07 11.45
CA LEU A 68 10.96 19.66 11.14
C LEU A 68 11.87 18.71 11.94
N SER A 69 13.04 19.18 12.34
CA SER A 69 13.98 18.44 13.18
C SER A 69 14.89 19.41 13.93
N ASP A 70 15.31 19.04 15.13
CA ASP A 70 16.35 19.77 15.88
C ASP A 70 17.73 19.60 15.23
N ASN A 71 17.95 18.49 14.52
CA ASN A 71 19.17 18.26 13.76
C ASN A 71 19.03 18.88 12.36
N VAL A 72 19.84 19.91 12.09
CA VAL A 72 19.78 20.66 10.83
C VAL A 72 20.18 19.81 9.62
N ASP A 73 20.98 18.76 9.81
CA ASP A 73 21.36 17.82 8.74
C ASP A 73 20.43 16.59 8.67
N HIS A 74 19.33 16.56 9.44
CA HIS A 74 18.34 15.48 9.34
C HIS A 74 17.69 15.46 7.95
N PRO A 75 17.43 14.28 7.35
CA PRO A 75 16.75 14.17 6.06
C PRO A 75 15.39 14.90 5.99
N ASP A 76 14.68 14.97 7.12
CA ASP A 76 13.40 15.71 7.20
C ASP A 76 13.58 17.21 7.00
N ASN A 77 14.76 17.75 7.29
CA ASN A 77 15.10 19.16 7.03
C ASN A 77 15.66 19.38 5.61
N LEU A 78 15.75 18.35 4.78
CA LEU A 78 16.28 18.42 3.43
C LEU A 78 15.18 18.19 2.39
N ILE A 79 15.23 18.91 1.27
CA ILE A 79 14.28 18.73 0.17
C ILE A 79 14.96 18.89 -1.19
N ALA A 80 14.66 17.99 -2.12
CA ALA A 80 15.17 18.07 -3.48
C ALA A 80 14.34 19.05 -4.32
N LEU A 81 14.96 20.12 -4.81
CA LEU A 81 14.33 21.15 -5.62
C LEU A 81 15.06 21.30 -6.96
N CYS A 82 14.34 21.69 -8.01
CA CYS A 82 15.02 22.14 -9.22
C CYS A 82 15.80 23.43 -8.94
N ILE A 83 16.85 23.68 -9.72
CA ILE A 83 17.78 24.82 -9.52
C ILE A 83 17.04 26.17 -9.37
N LEU A 84 15.96 26.36 -10.13
CA LEU A 84 15.18 27.60 -10.11
C LEU A 84 14.40 27.75 -8.80
N CYS A 85 13.67 26.74 -8.37
CA CYS A 85 12.91 26.77 -7.12
C CYS A 85 13.83 26.80 -5.90
N HIS A 86 15.01 26.16 -5.97
CA HIS A 86 16.04 26.27 -4.93
C HIS A 86 16.52 27.71 -4.78
N THR A 87 16.88 28.36 -5.90
CA THR A 87 17.34 29.76 -5.90
C THR A 87 16.26 30.71 -5.37
N GLU A 88 15.02 30.55 -5.82
CA GLU A 88 13.86 31.34 -5.39
C GLU A 88 13.61 31.22 -3.88
N PHE A 89 13.74 30.01 -3.33
CA PHE A 89 13.55 29.76 -1.90
C PHE A 89 14.67 30.36 -1.03
N ASP A 90 15.93 30.23 -1.45
CA ASP A 90 17.08 30.64 -0.64
C ASP A 90 17.39 32.15 -0.72
N ASN A 91 17.02 32.85 -1.79
CA ASN A 91 17.50 34.21 -2.05
C ASN A 91 16.41 35.17 -2.60
N PRO A 92 15.84 36.07 -1.76
CA PRO A 92 15.97 36.15 -0.31
C PRO A 92 15.06 35.14 0.40
N ARG A 93 15.51 34.63 1.53
CA ARG A 93 14.68 33.81 2.41
C ARG A 93 13.58 34.66 3.07
N THR A 94 12.36 34.15 3.08
CA THR A 94 11.19 34.76 3.73
C THR A 94 10.54 33.78 4.69
N ALA A 95 9.85 34.29 5.73
CA ALA A 95 9.10 33.43 6.65
C ALA A 95 7.97 32.68 5.93
N GLU A 96 7.30 33.32 4.96
CA GLU A 96 6.28 32.68 4.12
C GLU A 96 6.86 31.54 3.28
N GLY A 97 7.98 31.77 2.59
CA GLY A 97 8.66 30.73 1.81
C GLY A 97 9.16 29.57 2.68
N TYR A 98 9.60 29.86 3.90
CA TYR A 98 9.94 28.84 4.89
C TYR A 98 8.74 27.96 5.26
N ARG A 99 7.62 28.58 5.65
CA ARG A 99 6.39 27.86 6.01
C ARG A 99 5.85 27.05 4.83
N GLU A 100 5.94 27.58 3.61
CA GLU A 100 5.59 26.86 2.38
C GLU A 100 6.42 25.59 2.25
N MET A 101 7.75 25.66 2.42
CA MET A 101 8.63 24.49 2.33
C MET A 101 8.39 23.47 3.45
N VAL A 102 8.12 23.94 4.67
CA VAL A 102 7.75 23.06 5.79
C VAL A 102 6.46 22.30 5.47
N ALA A 103 5.40 23.00 5.05
CA ALA A 103 4.13 22.38 4.70
C ALA A 103 4.28 21.39 3.53
N LEU A 104 5.09 21.77 2.52
CA LEU A 104 5.37 20.92 1.37
C LEU A 104 6.08 19.63 1.78
N LYS A 105 7.10 19.72 2.64
CA LYS A 105 7.83 18.56 3.15
C LYS A 105 6.95 17.66 4.00
N GLN A 106 6.12 18.20 4.89
CA GLN A 106 5.16 17.42 5.67
C GLN A 106 4.18 16.67 4.75
N SER A 107 3.65 17.33 3.72
CA SER A 107 2.76 16.69 2.73
C SER A 107 3.45 15.54 1.98
N ILE A 108 4.74 15.69 1.65
CA ILE A 108 5.54 14.64 1.01
C ILE A 108 5.75 13.46 1.97
N MET A 109 6.17 13.74 3.21
CA MET A 109 6.39 12.70 4.23
C MET A 109 5.12 11.91 4.50
N GLU A 110 3.97 12.58 4.65
CA GLU A 110 2.70 11.90 4.87
C GLU A 110 2.31 11.05 3.66
N ARG A 111 2.44 11.55 2.43
CA ARG A 111 2.17 10.76 1.22
C ARG A 111 3.04 9.50 1.16
N ASN A 112 4.33 9.63 1.48
CA ASN A 112 5.25 8.50 1.44
C ASN A 112 4.96 7.49 2.55
N ARG A 113 4.56 7.96 3.74
CA ARG A 113 4.05 7.11 4.82
C ARG A 113 2.82 6.33 4.38
N GLN A 114 1.86 7.00 3.73
CA GLN A 114 0.66 6.35 3.19
C GLN A 114 0.99 5.34 2.09
N SER A 115 1.92 5.66 1.17
CA SER A 115 2.38 4.70 0.16
C SER A 115 3.01 3.47 0.78
N LYS A 116 3.87 3.65 1.78
CA LYS A 116 4.50 2.55 2.49
C LYS A 116 3.47 1.69 3.23
N LEU A 117 2.47 2.31 3.86
CA LEU A 117 1.36 1.58 4.46
C LEU A 117 0.57 0.78 3.42
N MET A 118 0.30 1.35 2.23
CA MET A 118 -0.36 0.60 1.16
C MET A 118 0.45 -0.62 0.71
N ASP A 119 1.78 -0.50 0.67
CA ASP A 119 2.68 -1.60 0.28
C ASP A 119 2.83 -2.66 1.40
N GLU A 120 2.81 -2.25 2.67
CA GLU A 120 2.96 -3.14 3.84
C GLU A 120 1.67 -3.89 4.20
N TYR A 121 0.50 -3.29 3.96
CA TYR A 121 -0.83 -3.85 4.27
C TYR A 121 -1.54 -4.39 3.03
N ALA A 122 -0.79 -4.94 2.07
CA ALA A 122 -1.39 -5.76 1.05
C ALA A 122 -2.03 -6.99 1.74
N ILE A 123 -3.37 -7.06 1.72
CA ILE A 123 -4.21 -8.19 2.17
C ILE A 123 -3.70 -9.58 1.73
N GLU A 124 -2.86 -9.56 0.70
CA GLU A 124 -2.00 -10.62 0.20
C GLU A 124 -1.35 -11.45 1.33
N ASN A 125 -0.82 -10.84 2.39
CA ASN A 125 -0.17 -11.55 3.50
C ASN A 125 -1.17 -12.31 4.39
N GLU A 126 -2.32 -11.73 4.72
CA GLU A 126 -3.34 -12.36 5.55
C GLU A 126 -4.01 -13.53 4.84
N ILE A 127 -4.30 -13.39 3.54
CA ILE A 127 -4.83 -14.50 2.74
C ILE A 127 -3.76 -15.60 2.62
N ALA A 128 -2.49 -15.25 2.42
CA ALA A 128 -1.40 -16.23 2.37
C ALA A 128 -1.32 -17.07 3.65
N LYS A 129 -1.46 -16.46 4.84
CA LYS A 129 -1.50 -17.19 6.12
C LYS A 129 -2.66 -18.19 6.19
N ILE A 130 -3.83 -17.84 5.66
CA ILE A 130 -5.00 -18.73 5.65
C ILE A 130 -4.78 -19.89 4.68
N ILE A 131 -4.19 -19.62 3.50
CA ILE A 131 -3.88 -20.66 2.52
C ILE A 131 -2.82 -21.62 3.04
N ASP A 132 -1.72 -21.11 3.60
CA ASP A 132 -0.67 -21.95 4.19
C ASP A 132 -1.23 -22.86 5.29
N ALA A 133 -2.15 -22.33 6.12
CA ALA A 133 -2.83 -23.13 7.13
C ALA A 133 -3.78 -24.20 6.54
N LEU A 134 -4.39 -23.95 5.38
CA LEU A 134 -5.22 -24.93 4.68
C LEU A 134 -4.38 -26.05 4.07
N GLU A 135 -3.19 -25.75 3.56
CA GLU A 135 -2.29 -26.77 3.00
C GLU A 135 -1.75 -27.76 4.06
N HIS A 136 -1.69 -27.32 5.32
CA HIS A 136 -1.20 -28.12 6.45
C HIS A 136 -2.31 -28.59 7.41
N VAL A 137 -3.58 -28.49 7.01
CA VAL A 137 -4.72 -28.89 7.84
C VAL A 137 -4.75 -30.41 8.02
N SER A 138 -4.97 -30.88 9.24
CA SER A 138 -5.15 -32.31 9.53
C SER A 138 -6.64 -32.68 9.61
N ASP A 139 -6.98 -33.96 9.45
CA ASP A 139 -8.37 -34.44 9.56
C ASP A 139 -9.00 -34.14 10.93
N GLU A 140 -8.19 -34.01 11.99
CA GLU A 140 -8.65 -33.66 13.34
C GLU A 140 -9.08 -32.18 13.46
N ASP A 141 -8.60 -31.32 12.57
CA ASP A 141 -8.92 -29.89 12.54
C ASP A 141 -10.22 -29.57 11.78
N ILE A 142 -10.74 -30.54 11.03
CA ILE A 142 -11.91 -30.41 10.16
C ILE A 142 -13.18 -30.73 10.95
N GLU A 143 -13.91 -29.67 11.31
CA GLU A 143 -15.20 -29.78 12.00
C GLU A 143 -16.33 -29.54 11.00
N LEU A 144 -17.11 -30.58 10.71
CA LEU A 144 -18.24 -30.55 9.78
C LEU A 144 -19.26 -29.48 10.19
N SER A 145 -19.47 -28.51 9.29
CA SER A 145 -20.48 -27.46 9.47
C SER A 145 -21.85 -27.91 8.95
N LEU A 146 -22.90 -27.72 9.76
CA LEU A 146 -24.28 -28.10 9.44
C LEU A 146 -25.07 -27.04 8.65
N GLU A 147 -24.45 -25.93 8.21
CA GLU A 147 -25.16 -24.81 7.57
C GLU A 147 -24.98 -24.64 6.03
N PRO A 148 -25.11 -25.68 5.17
CA PRO A 148 -25.08 -25.46 3.71
C PRO A 148 -26.40 -24.94 3.10
N LYS A 149 -27.44 -24.64 3.89
CA LYS A 149 -28.80 -24.39 3.36
C LYS A 149 -28.94 -23.10 2.53
N GLU A 150 -28.12 -22.08 2.75
CA GLU A 150 -28.19 -20.83 1.97
C GLU A 150 -27.45 -20.91 0.63
N LEU A 151 -26.46 -21.79 0.49
CA LEU A 151 -25.61 -21.87 -0.70
C LEU A 151 -26.39 -22.22 -1.98
N SER A 152 -27.43 -23.06 -1.85
CA SER A 152 -28.27 -23.45 -2.99
C SER A 152 -29.10 -22.31 -3.56
N ALA A 153 -29.38 -21.25 -2.78
CA ALA A 153 -30.13 -20.10 -3.25
C ALA A 153 -29.26 -19.12 -4.07
N LYS A 154 -27.95 -19.06 -3.79
CA LYS A 154 -27.00 -18.16 -4.46
C LYS A 154 -26.51 -18.69 -5.82
N ILE A 155 -26.63 -19.98 -6.06
CA ILE A 155 -26.02 -20.67 -7.21
C ILE A 155 -27.06 -21.01 -8.29
N ASN A 156 -26.90 -20.46 -9.50
CA ASN A 156 -27.79 -20.68 -10.65
C ASN A 156 -27.25 -21.76 -11.62
N ASP A 157 -27.99 -22.01 -12.70
CA ASP A 157 -27.74 -23.03 -13.71
C ASP A 157 -26.51 -22.79 -14.61
N THR A 158 -25.97 -21.56 -14.63
CA THR A 158 -24.74 -21.24 -15.38
C THR A 158 -23.48 -21.86 -14.77
N MET A 159 -23.55 -22.35 -13.52
CA MET A 159 -22.46 -23.07 -12.87
C MET A 159 -22.58 -24.58 -13.07
N THR A 160 -21.46 -25.25 -13.39
CA THR A 160 -21.48 -26.71 -13.64
C THR A 160 -21.77 -27.48 -12.36
N ARG A 161 -22.45 -28.63 -12.48
CA ARG A 161 -22.78 -29.49 -11.34
C ARG A 161 -21.55 -29.89 -10.50
N LEU A 162 -20.41 -30.13 -11.16
CA LEU A 162 -19.17 -30.48 -10.48
C LEU A 162 -18.68 -29.34 -9.58
N THR A 163 -18.62 -28.10 -10.10
CA THR A 163 -18.26 -26.93 -9.30
C THR A 163 -19.23 -26.71 -8.14
N LYS A 164 -20.55 -26.89 -8.36
CA LYS A 164 -21.54 -26.77 -7.28
C LYS A 164 -21.27 -27.75 -6.14
N ASN A 165 -20.91 -28.99 -6.47
CA ASN A 165 -20.60 -30.00 -5.48
C ASN A 165 -19.31 -29.66 -4.72
N ARG A 166 -18.26 -29.23 -5.43
CA ARG A 166 -17.01 -28.79 -4.81
C ARG A 166 -17.22 -27.63 -3.84
N ILE A 167 -17.97 -26.58 -4.23
CA ILE A 167 -18.27 -25.46 -3.32
C ILE A 167 -19.03 -25.96 -2.08
N LYS A 168 -20.02 -26.85 -2.24
CA LYS A 168 -20.76 -27.42 -1.11
C LYS A 168 -19.87 -28.22 -0.17
N GLU A 169 -19.02 -29.09 -0.71
CA GLU A 169 -18.07 -29.90 0.06
C GLU A 169 -17.06 -29.00 0.78
N ASN A 170 -16.50 -28.01 0.08
CA ASN A 170 -15.56 -27.05 0.64
C ASN A 170 -16.18 -26.26 1.81
N VAL A 171 -17.41 -25.77 1.65
CA VAL A 171 -18.14 -25.08 2.73
C VAL A 171 -18.45 -26.04 3.88
N SER A 172 -18.92 -27.26 3.59
CA SER A 172 -19.26 -28.23 4.63
C SER A 172 -18.05 -28.63 5.48
N ASN A 173 -16.88 -28.80 4.86
CA ASN A 173 -15.69 -29.29 5.53
C ASN A 173 -14.87 -28.17 6.16
N TYR A 174 -14.68 -27.05 5.46
CA TYR A 174 -13.66 -26.05 5.85
C TYR A 174 -14.23 -24.74 6.37
N PHE A 175 -15.56 -24.54 6.40
CA PHE A 175 -16.13 -23.26 6.83
C PHE A 175 -15.72 -22.86 8.24
N SER A 176 -15.84 -23.78 9.20
CA SER A 176 -15.45 -23.56 10.60
C SER A 176 -13.96 -23.26 10.72
N PHE A 177 -13.14 -23.98 9.95
CA PHE A 177 -11.69 -23.79 9.92
C PHE A 177 -11.30 -22.40 9.41
N VAL A 178 -11.79 -22.01 8.22
CA VAL A 178 -11.50 -20.70 7.61
C VAL A 178 -12.00 -19.58 8.50
N ARG A 179 -13.19 -19.73 9.12
CA ARG A 179 -13.72 -18.75 10.07
C ARG A 179 -12.82 -18.58 11.30
N ARG A 180 -12.33 -19.67 11.90
CA ARG A 180 -11.39 -19.63 13.03
C ARG A 180 -10.08 -18.93 12.62
N LYS A 181 -9.56 -19.23 11.43
CA LYS A 181 -8.34 -18.58 10.93
C LYS A 181 -8.53 -17.09 10.69
N LEU A 182 -9.65 -16.67 10.13
CA LEU A 182 -9.99 -15.25 10.01
C LEU A 182 -10.07 -14.56 11.38
N GLN A 183 -10.63 -15.21 12.41
CA GLN A 183 -10.65 -14.66 13.77
C GLN A 183 -9.24 -14.51 14.37
N LEU A 184 -8.33 -15.44 14.09
CA LEU A 184 -6.92 -15.30 14.52
C LEU A 184 -6.23 -14.15 13.81
N VAL A 185 -6.44 -14.02 12.50
CA VAL A 185 -5.96 -12.88 11.71
C VAL A 185 -6.50 -11.56 12.26
N GLU A 186 -7.79 -11.48 12.58
CA GLU A 186 -8.44 -10.31 13.18
C GLU A 186 -7.82 -9.92 14.54
N ALA A 187 -7.43 -10.92 15.34
CA ALA A 187 -6.79 -10.68 16.63
C ALA A 187 -5.36 -10.13 16.50
N GLU A 188 -4.64 -10.51 15.43
CA GLU A 188 -3.30 -9.98 15.11
C GLU A 188 -3.38 -8.60 14.44
N SER A 189 -4.37 -8.42 13.56
CA SER A 189 -4.57 -7.22 12.74
C SER A 189 -6.06 -6.88 12.69
N PRO A 190 -6.51 -5.90 13.49
CA PRO A 190 -7.91 -5.45 13.49
C PRO A 190 -8.39 -5.04 12.11
N ASP A 191 -9.66 -5.32 11.81
CA ASP A 191 -10.38 -5.08 10.56
C ASP A 191 -9.95 -5.93 9.35
N SER A 192 -8.94 -6.80 9.47
CA SER A 192 -8.44 -7.60 8.34
C SER A 192 -9.51 -8.52 7.75
N SER A 193 -10.39 -9.14 8.55
CA SER A 193 -11.45 -10.03 8.05
C SER A 193 -12.47 -9.27 7.19
N MET A 194 -12.84 -8.06 7.64
CA MET A 194 -13.76 -7.18 6.90
C MET A 194 -13.11 -6.71 5.60
N MET A 195 -11.84 -6.30 5.66
CA MET A 195 -11.09 -5.84 4.51
C MET A 195 -10.93 -6.93 3.44
N ILE A 196 -10.61 -8.18 3.83
CA ILE A 196 -10.56 -9.32 2.89
C ILE A 196 -11.93 -9.51 2.22
N SER A 197 -13.00 -9.54 3.01
CA SER A 197 -14.36 -9.74 2.53
C SER A 197 -14.77 -8.66 1.50
N LEU A 198 -14.42 -7.39 1.77
CA LEU A 198 -14.67 -6.26 0.88
C LEU A 198 -13.88 -6.35 -0.43
N GLN A 199 -12.62 -6.78 -0.40
CA GLN A 199 -11.84 -6.95 -1.62
C GLN A 199 -12.39 -8.06 -2.52
N VAL A 200 -12.73 -9.22 -1.95
CA VAL A 200 -13.35 -10.32 -2.70
C VAL A 200 -14.68 -9.85 -3.31
N LYS A 201 -15.54 -9.18 -2.53
CA LYS A 201 -16.81 -8.62 -3.02
C LYS A 201 -16.61 -7.59 -4.12
N THR A 202 -15.60 -6.72 -3.98
CA THR A 202 -15.28 -5.71 -5.00
C THR A 202 -14.86 -6.37 -6.30
N TYR A 203 -13.99 -7.38 -6.23
CA TYR A 203 -13.56 -8.12 -7.41
C TYR A 203 -14.72 -8.88 -8.07
N TYR A 204 -15.59 -9.52 -7.28
CA TYR A 204 -16.84 -10.11 -7.76
C TYR A 204 -17.71 -9.10 -8.54
N LEU A 205 -17.95 -7.92 -7.98
CA LEU A 205 -18.76 -6.88 -8.64
C LEU A 205 -18.13 -6.39 -9.95
N LEU A 206 -16.80 -6.33 -10.04
CA LEU A 206 -16.09 -6.03 -11.28
C LEU A 206 -16.31 -7.13 -12.33
N GLN A 207 -16.28 -8.40 -11.94
CA GLN A 207 -16.57 -9.53 -12.84
C GLN A 207 -18.03 -9.55 -13.30
N LYS A 208 -18.99 -9.28 -12.39
CA LYS A 208 -20.43 -9.21 -12.70
C LYS A 208 -20.77 -8.14 -13.76
N LYS A 209 -19.94 -7.08 -13.88
CA LYS A 209 -20.08 -6.07 -14.95
C LYS A 209 -19.73 -6.62 -16.33
N GLN A 210 -18.89 -7.67 -16.41
CA GLN A 210 -18.40 -8.24 -17.67
C GLN A 210 -19.19 -9.47 -18.11
N THR A 211 -19.66 -10.29 -17.16
CA THR A 211 -20.39 -11.53 -17.46
C THR A 211 -21.38 -11.86 -16.35
N GLN A 212 -22.45 -12.58 -16.70
CA GLN A 212 -23.41 -13.15 -15.74
C GLN A 212 -23.18 -14.66 -15.50
N ASN A 213 -22.16 -15.25 -16.13
CA ASN A 213 -21.86 -16.67 -15.99
C ASN A 213 -21.11 -16.94 -14.66
N GLN A 214 -21.77 -17.59 -13.71
CA GLN A 214 -21.22 -17.88 -12.39
C GLN A 214 -19.99 -18.79 -12.42
N GLN A 215 -19.91 -19.74 -13.37
CA GLN A 215 -18.73 -20.61 -13.53
C GLN A 215 -17.48 -19.79 -13.86
N VAL A 216 -17.62 -18.83 -14.78
CA VAL A 216 -16.52 -17.95 -15.19
C VAL A 216 -16.12 -17.03 -14.04
N ILE A 217 -17.10 -16.41 -13.38
CA ILE A 217 -16.85 -15.51 -12.25
C ILE A 217 -16.15 -16.25 -11.11
N PHE A 218 -16.62 -17.45 -10.77
CA PHE A 218 -16.00 -18.26 -9.72
C PHE A 218 -14.54 -18.58 -10.02
N LYS A 219 -14.26 -19.06 -11.25
CA LYS A 219 -12.89 -19.36 -11.66
C LYS A 219 -11.98 -18.14 -11.56
N ASN A 220 -12.46 -16.98 -12.01
CA ASN A 220 -11.71 -15.73 -11.93
C ASN A 220 -11.44 -15.29 -10.49
N ILE A 221 -12.40 -15.49 -9.57
CA ILE A 221 -12.19 -15.20 -8.13
C ILE A 221 -11.13 -16.13 -7.55
N VAL A 222 -11.15 -17.43 -7.87
CA VAL A 222 -10.14 -18.40 -7.42
C VAL A 222 -8.75 -18.01 -7.93
N GLU A 223 -8.62 -17.75 -9.23
CA GLU A 223 -7.35 -17.30 -9.84
C GLU A 223 -6.85 -15.99 -9.22
N TRP A 224 -7.76 -15.06 -8.92
CA TRP A 224 -7.42 -13.80 -8.26
C TRP A 224 -6.93 -14.00 -6.82
N ILE A 225 -7.59 -14.83 -6.01
CA ILE A 225 -7.16 -15.15 -4.64
C ILE A 225 -5.77 -15.79 -4.65
N ARG A 226 -5.55 -16.75 -5.56
CA ARG A 226 -4.26 -17.41 -5.76
C ARG A 226 -3.17 -16.41 -6.10
N HIS A 227 -3.40 -15.54 -7.09
CA HIS A 227 -2.41 -14.55 -7.51
C HIS A 227 -2.09 -13.55 -6.40
N ARG A 228 -3.11 -13.10 -5.65
CA ARG A 228 -2.95 -12.12 -4.56
C ARG A 228 -2.25 -12.71 -3.35
N SER A 229 -2.51 -13.97 -3.02
CA SER A 229 -1.84 -14.64 -1.90
C SER A 229 -0.42 -15.11 -2.21
N GLY A 230 -0.04 -15.16 -3.50
CA GLY A 230 1.22 -15.77 -3.92
C GLY A 230 1.28 -17.28 -3.70
N SER A 231 0.15 -17.94 -3.40
CA SER A 231 0.08 -19.40 -3.28
C SER A 231 0.03 -20.07 -4.66
N GLU A 232 0.54 -21.29 -4.73
CA GLU A 232 0.43 -22.14 -5.91
C GLU A 232 -0.79 -23.10 -5.85
N SER A 233 -1.45 -23.25 -4.70
CA SER A 233 -2.59 -24.17 -4.51
C SER A 233 -3.91 -23.59 -5.03
N ASP A 234 -4.43 -24.24 -6.07
CA ASP A 234 -5.77 -23.97 -6.59
C ASP A 234 -6.85 -24.44 -5.60
N GLU A 235 -6.60 -25.55 -4.89
CA GLU A 235 -7.55 -26.15 -3.94
C GLU A 235 -7.80 -25.24 -2.74
N ALA A 236 -6.74 -24.73 -2.10
CA ALA A 236 -6.87 -23.83 -0.97
C ALA A 236 -7.53 -22.50 -1.37
N SER A 237 -7.17 -21.97 -2.54
CA SER A 237 -7.79 -20.78 -3.12
C SER A 237 -9.28 -20.99 -3.39
N GLU A 238 -9.66 -22.18 -3.88
CA GLU A 238 -11.05 -22.56 -4.10
C GLU A 238 -11.84 -22.69 -2.80
N ILE A 239 -11.24 -23.25 -1.74
CA ILE A 239 -11.86 -23.33 -0.40
C ILE A 239 -12.18 -21.92 0.11
N ILE A 240 -11.24 -20.99 0.01
CA ILE A 240 -11.45 -19.59 0.43
C ILE A 240 -12.53 -18.91 -0.42
N ALA A 241 -12.51 -19.08 -1.74
CA ALA A 241 -13.56 -18.55 -2.62
C ALA A 241 -14.95 -19.10 -2.24
N SER A 242 -15.02 -20.40 -1.94
CA SER A 242 -16.25 -21.08 -1.52
C SER A 242 -16.77 -20.54 -0.19
N PHE A 243 -15.88 -20.29 0.77
CA PHE A 243 -16.20 -19.64 2.04
C PHE A 243 -16.83 -18.26 1.83
N PHE A 244 -16.24 -17.42 0.97
CA PHE A 244 -16.78 -16.09 0.71
C PHE A 244 -18.08 -16.09 -0.10
N ILE A 245 -18.35 -17.10 -0.94
CA ILE A 245 -19.69 -17.25 -1.55
C ILE A 245 -20.74 -17.49 -0.47
N GLN A 246 -20.44 -18.34 0.52
CA GLN A 246 -21.36 -18.59 1.62
C GLN A 246 -21.52 -17.35 2.50
N ASN A 247 -20.42 -16.74 2.94
CA ASN A 247 -20.41 -15.74 4.01
C ASN A 247 -20.58 -14.27 3.53
N CYS A 248 -20.39 -13.99 2.24
CA CYS A 248 -20.57 -12.66 1.67
C CYS A 248 -21.77 -12.60 0.71
N GLU A 249 -22.17 -11.38 0.36
CA GLU A 249 -23.16 -11.07 -0.68
C GLU A 249 -22.60 -11.30 -2.11
N ILE A 250 -21.99 -12.47 -2.35
CA ILE A 250 -21.51 -12.89 -3.66
C ILE A 250 -22.57 -13.80 -4.28
N PHE A 251 -22.92 -13.52 -5.54
CA PHE A 251 -24.01 -14.17 -6.29
C PHE A 251 -25.44 -13.90 -5.78
N GLU A 252 -25.63 -12.79 -5.05
CA GLU A 252 -26.95 -12.18 -4.84
C GLU A 252 -27.51 -11.48 -6.09
#